data_AF-A0A8S4GGZ4-F1
#
_entry.id   AF-A0A8S4GGZ4-F1
#
_cell.length_a   1.000
_cell.length_b   1.000
_cell.length_c   1.000
_cell.angle_alpha   90.00
_cell.angle_beta   90.00
_cell.angle_gamma   90.00
#
_symmetry.space_group_name_H-M   'P 1'
#
loop_
_entity.id
_entity.type
_entity.pdbx_description
1 polymer ?
#
loop_
_entity_poly.entity_id
_entity_poly.type
_entity_poly.pdbx_seq_one_letter_code
_entity_poly.pdbx_strand_id
1 'polypeptide(L)' 'MIEDSDSDDDYVPRRPRWIKERVNYFDDYDDHDFAIRFRLSKESTLCLLDKLEHKLEYSSDRNFSISPINQL' A
#
# COMPACT_ATOMS: atom_id res chain seq x y z
N MET A 1 3.27 -46.27 -33.55
CA MET A 1 2.60 -44.97 -33.38
C MET A 1 2.63 -44.69 -31.90
N ILE A 2 3.40 -43.69 -31.45
CA ILE A 2 3.42 -43.25 -30.06
C ILE A 2 2.40 -42.12 -30.01
N GLU A 3 1.30 -42.32 -29.30
CA GLU A 3 0.27 -41.32 -29.09
C GLU A 3 0.90 -40.15 -28.34
N ASP A 4 0.87 -38.97 -28.96
CA ASP A 4 1.22 -37.69 -28.33
C ASP A 4 0.12 -37.42 -27.30
N SER A 5 0.30 -37.96 -26.10
CA SER A 5 -0.54 -37.67 -24.95
C SER A 5 -0.25 -36.22 -24.58
N ASP A 6 -1.02 -35.32 -25.16
CA ASP A 6 -1.16 -33.92 -24.78
C ASP A 6 -1.43 -33.89 -23.26
N SER A 7 -0.35 -33.81 -22.48
CA SER A 7 -0.42 -33.69 -21.04
C SER A 7 -0.84 -32.26 -20.79
N ASP A 8 -2.16 -32.06 -20.78
CA ASP A 8 -2.85 -30.89 -20.24
C ASP A 8 -2.03 -30.38 -19.07
N ASP A 9 -1.34 -29.25 -19.29
CA ASP A 9 -0.55 -28.55 -18.29
C ASP A 9 -1.52 -28.24 -17.15
N ASP A 10 -1.46 -29.03 -16.05
CA ASP A 10 -2.37 -28.94 -14.92
C ASP A 10 -2.41 -27.47 -14.45
N TYR A 11 -3.39 -26.71 -14.94
CA TYR A 11 -3.54 -25.31 -14.62
C TYR A 11 -3.94 -25.20 -13.17
N VAL A 12 -2.97 -25.04 -12.27
CA VAL A 12 -3.22 -24.81 -10.85
C VAL A 12 -3.59 -23.33 -10.68
N PRO A 13 -4.86 -22.98 -10.44
CA PRO A 13 -5.23 -21.58 -10.25
C PRO A 13 -4.51 -21.04 -9.00
N ARG A 14 -3.88 -19.87 -9.15
CA ARG A 14 -3.26 -19.19 -8.00
C ARG A 14 -4.32 -18.85 -6.97
N ARG A 15 -4.01 -19.11 -5.71
CA ARG A 15 -4.88 -18.70 -4.59
C ARG A 15 -5.11 -17.18 -4.67
N PRO A 16 -6.36 -16.69 -4.50
CA PRO A 16 -6.64 -15.27 -4.42
C PRO A 16 -5.75 -14.61 -3.37
N ARG A 17 -5.18 -13.45 -3.71
CA ARG A 17 -4.36 -12.70 -2.76
C ARG A 17 -5.27 -12.06 -1.71
N TRP A 18 -5.07 -12.38 -0.43
CA TRP A 18 -5.67 -11.62 0.66
C TRP A 18 -4.83 -10.37 0.91
N ILE A 19 -5.40 -9.20 0.62
CA ILE A 19 -4.81 -7.90 0.91
C ILE A 19 -5.40 -7.42 2.24
N LYS A 20 -4.54 -7.22 3.24
CA LYS A 20 -4.96 -6.63 4.51
C LYS A 20 -5.28 -5.15 4.30
N GLU A 21 -6.34 -4.70 4.95
CA GLU A 21 -6.66 -3.27 5.03
C GLU A 21 -5.52 -2.53 5.73
N ARG A 22 -5.13 -1.38 5.17
CA ARG A 22 -4.08 -0.56 5.76
C ARG A 22 -4.71 0.41 6.75
N VAL A 23 -4.10 0.52 7.93
CA VAL A 23 -4.52 1.44 8.99
C VAL A 23 -4.15 2.86 8.58
N ASN A 24 -5.06 3.80 8.81
CA ASN A 24 -4.89 5.19 8.41
C ASN A 24 -4.53 6.01 9.65
N TYR A 25 -3.27 5.90 10.08
CA TYR A 25 -2.80 6.44 11.37
C TYR A 25 -3.03 7.94 11.54
N PHE A 26 -3.08 8.68 10.42
CA PHE A 26 -3.35 10.11 10.44
C PHE A 26 -4.79 10.41 10.90
N ASP A 27 -5.76 9.59 10.49
CA ASP A 27 -7.17 9.74 10.88
C ASP A 27 -7.48 9.03 12.21
N ASP A 28 -6.82 7.89 12.45
CA ASP A 28 -7.11 7.02 13.61
C ASP A 28 -6.53 7.55 14.92
N TYR A 29 -5.41 8.29 14.89
CA TYR A 29 -4.77 8.82 16.10
C TYR A 29 -5.17 10.25 16.38
N ASP A 30 -5.21 10.64 17.65
CA ASP A 30 -5.26 12.05 18.00
C ASP A 30 -3.88 12.71 17.82
N ASP A 31 -3.81 14.04 17.95
CA ASP A 31 -2.55 14.76 17.78
C ASP A 31 -1.48 14.37 18.80
N HIS A 32 -1.89 13.95 20.00
CA HIS A 32 -0.98 13.59 21.08
C HIS A 32 -0.34 12.22 20.82
N ASP A 33 -1.15 11.21 20.54
CA ASP A 33 -0.73 9.86 20.19
C ASP A 33 0.07 9.85 18.90
N PHE A 34 -0.34 10.65 17.91
CA PHE A 34 0.39 10.82 16.66
C PHE A 34 1.78 11.43 16.92
N ALA A 35 1.85 12.48 17.74
CA ALA A 35 3.13 13.11 18.11
C ALA A 35 4.02 12.18 18.94
N ILE A 36 3.47 11.37 19.85
CA ILE A 36 4.26 10.39 20.62
C ILE A 36 4.84 9.33 19.69
N ARG A 37 4.04 8.83 18.74
CA ARG A 37 4.42 7.69 17.90
C ARG A 37 5.35 8.08 16.75
N PHE A 38 5.02 9.15 16.04
CA PHE A 38 5.75 9.59 14.84
C PHE A 38 6.72 10.74 15.11
N ARG A 39 6.69 11.33 16.33
CA ARG A 39 7.55 12.44 16.75
C ARG A 39 7.38 13.69 15.88
N LEU A 40 6.22 13.80 15.23
CA LEU A 40 5.79 14.90 14.37
C LEU A 40 4.36 15.29 14.72
N SER A 41 4.03 16.58 14.63
CA SER A 41 2.62 17.00 14.70
C SER A 41 1.93 16.70 13.37
N LYS A 42 0.61 16.46 13.39
CA LYS A 42 -0.17 16.28 12.16
C LYS A 42 -0.04 17.46 11.20
N GLU A 43 -0.02 18.68 11.73
CA GLU A 43 0.21 19.90 10.95
C GLU A 43 1.58 19.88 10.25
N SER A 44 2.63 19.46 10.95
CA SER A 44 3.97 19.33 10.35
C SER A 44 3.98 18.26 9.26
N THR A 45 3.29 17.13 9.48
CA THR A 45 3.14 16.07 8.49
C THR A 45 2.41 16.57 7.23
N LEU A 46 1.35 17.37 7.36
CA LEU A 46 0.69 18.01 6.22
C LEU A 46 1.60 19.00 5.49
N CYS A 47 2.39 19.79 6.22
CA CYS A 47 3.37 20.70 5.62
C CYS A 47 4.48 19.95 4.85
N LEU A 48 4.89 18.79 5.35
CA LEU A 48 5.83 17.91 4.66
C LEU A 48 5.20 17.24 3.45
N LEU A 49 3.94 16.82 3.57
CA LEU A 49 3.17 16.22 2.49
C LEU A 49 3.11 17.16 1.29
N ASP A 50 2.71 18.41 1.46
CA ASP A 50 2.64 19.40 0.37
C ASP A 50 3.97 19.56 -0.38
N LYS A 51 5.10 19.40 0.33
CA LYS A 51 6.45 19.49 -0.26
C LYS A 51 6.94 18.19 -0.90
N LEU A 52 6.39 17.04 -0.52
CA LEU A 52 6.89 15.72 -0.92
C LEU A 52 5.89 14.91 -1.75
N GLU A 53 4.65 15.35 -1.85
CA GLU A 53 3.57 14.66 -2.54
C GLU A 53 3.98 14.27 -3.97
N HIS A 54 4.55 15.21 -4.72
CA HIS A 54 5.06 14.98 -6.07
C HIS A 54 6.16 13.91 -6.19
N LYS A 55 6.82 13.53 -5.09
CA LYS A 55 7.82 12.46 -5.03
C LYS A 55 7.28 11.15 -4.46
N LEU A 56 6.20 11.23 -3.68
CA LEU A 56 5.53 10.10 -3.02
C LEU A 56 4.37 9.55 -3.86
N GLU A 57 3.88 10.32 -4.82
CA GLU A 57 2.85 9.90 -5.76
C GLU A 57 3.38 8.77 -6.65
N TYR A 58 2.67 7.64 -6.63
CA TYR A 58 2.97 6.54 -7.51
C TYR A 58 2.44 6.84 -8.92
N SER A 59 3.22 6.48 -9.94
CA SER A 59 2.81 6.63 -11.35
C SER A 59 1.65 5.72 -11.77
N SER A 60 1.22 4.80 -10.90
CA SER A 60 0.08 3.92 -11.13
C SER A 60 -0.51 3.43 -9.82
N ASP A 61 -1.81 3.15 -9.81
CA ASP A 61 -2.49 2.51 -8.68
C ASP A 61 -2.29 0.99 -8.58
N ARG A 62 -1.30 0.47 -9.32
CA ARG A 62 -1.02 -0.96 -9.37
C ARG A 62 -0.62 -1.43 -7.98
N ASN A 63 -1.23 -2.53 -7.54
CA ASN A 63 -0.99 -3.18 -6.25
C ASN A 63 -1.52 -2.42 -5.02
N PHE A 64 -2.57 -1.61 -5.18
CA PHE A 64 -3.13 -0.79 -4.10
C PHE A 64 -2.04 0.07 -3.48
N SER A 65 -1.59 1.09 -4.22
CA SER A 65 -0.64 2.11 -3.78
C SER A 65 -1.03 2.68 -2.40
N ILE A 66 -0.04 3.02 -1.59
CA ILE A 66 -0.26 3.73 -0.31
C ILE A 66 -0.45 5.21 -0.64
N SER A 67 -1.44 5.87 -0.04
CA SER A 67 -1.59 7.32 -0.20
C SER A 67 -0.34 8.05 0.32
N PRO A 68 0.10 9.15 -0.30
CA PRO A 68 1.32 9.86 0.11
C PRO A 68 1.39 10.20 1.61
N ILE A 69 0.25 10.56 2.22
CA ILE A 69 0.17 10.84 3.67
C ILE A 69 0.49 9.63 4.54
N ASN A 70 0.16 8.43 4.09
CA ASN A 70 0.43 7.17 4.78
C ASN A 70 1.83 6.60 4.46
N GLN A 71 2.61 7.31 3.64
CA GLN A 71 4.02 7.00 3.39
C GLN A 71 4.99 7.80 4.28
N LEU A 72 4.47 8.81 5.02
CA LEU A 72 5.22 9.66 5.95
C LEU A 72 5.24 9.05 7.36
#